data_AF-A0A2N6EBY1-F1
#
_entry.id   AF-A0A2N6EBY1-F1
#
_cell.length_a   1.000
_cell.length_b   1.000
_cell.length_c   1.000
_cell.angle_alpha   90.00
_cell.angle_beta   90.00
_cell.angle_gamma   90.00
#
_symmetry.space_group_name_H-M   'P 1'
#
loop_
_entity.id
_entity.type
_entity.pdbx_description
1 polymer ?
#
loop_
_entity_poly.entity_id
_entity_poly.type
_entity_poly.pdbx_seq_one_letter_code
_entity_poly.pdbx_strand_id
1 'polypeptide(L)' 'MFGLGSTELIIILALVMIIFGAGKLPEIGGALGKGLRSFKKAAQESDEIDITPEPEEKKEDPK' A
#
# COMPACT_ATOMS: atom_id res chain seq x y z
N MET A 1 13.13 -33.18 -8.12
CA MET A 1 12.55 -31.95 -8.70
C MET A 1 13.07 -30.79 -7.88
N PHE A 2 14.05 -30.04 -8.41
CA PHE A 2 14.64 -28.86 -7.77
C PHE A 2 13.66 -27.68 -7.92
N GLY A 3 12.68 -27.60 -7.04
CA GLY A 3 11.92 -26.36 -6.84
C GLY A 3 12.76 -25.40 -6.00
N LEU A 4 12.65 -24.09 -6.27
CA LEU A 4 13.20 -23.09 -5.36
C LEU A 4 12.50 -23.25 -4.00
N GLY A 5 13.17 -23.90 -3.06
CA GLY A 5 12.69 -24.04 -1.70
C GLY A 5 12.82 -22.74 -0.94
N SER A 6 12.23 -22.70 0.25
CA SER A 6 12.41 -21.60 1.19
C SER A 6 13.89 -21.34 1.50
N THR A 7 14.71 -22.40 1.56
CA THR A 7 16.15 -22.31 1.78
C THR A 7 16.88 -21.60 0.65
N GLU A 8 16.63 -21.96 -0.61
CA GLU A 8 17.24 -21.31 -1.78
C GLU A 8 16.87 -19.83 -1.85
N LEU A 9 15.62 -19.49 -1.57
CA LEU A 9 15.18 -18.08 -1.51
C LEU A 9 15.92 -17.28 -0.43
N ILE A 10 16.15 -17.87 0.75
CA ILE A 10 16.91 -17.20 1.82
C ILE A 10 18.37 -16.97 1.40
N ILE A 11 19.00 -17.93 0.71
CA ILE A 11 20.38 -17.77 0.21
C ILE A 11 20.45 -16.65 -0.83
N ILE A 12 19.50 -16.60 -1.76
CA ILE A 12 19.43 -15.53 -2.76
C ILE A 12 19.20 -14.18 -2.08
N LEU A 13 18.28 -14.11 -1.12
CA LEU A 13 18.02 -12.90 -0.34
C LEU A 13 19.29 -12.43 0.38
N ALA A 14 20.05 -13.34 0.99
CA ALA A 14 21.30 -13.01 1.66
C ALA A 14 22.35 -12.45 0.69
N LEU A 15 22.50 -13.04 -0.51
CA LEU A 15 23.40 -12.52 -1.56
C LEU A 15 23.01 -11.10 -2.00
N VAL A 16 21.72 -10.87 -2.25
CA VAL A 16 21.19 -9.54 -2.58
C VAL A 16 21.48 -8.57 -1.43
N MET A 17 21.28 -8.99 -0.18
CA MET A 17 21.56 -8.16 1.00
C MET A 17 23.04 -7.85 1.18
N ILE A 18 23.96 -8.72 0.74
CA ILE A 18 25.40 -8.43 0.73
C ILE A 18 25.74 -7.39 -0.33
N ILE A 19 25.17 -7.50 -1.53
CA ILE A 19 25.44 -6.56 -2.65
C ILE A 19 24.85 -5.18 -2.37
N PHE A 20 23.59 -5.13 -1.95
CA PHE A 20 22.85 -3.89 -1.74
C PHE A 20 22.97 -3.34 -0.31
N GLY A 21 23.31 -4.19 0.67
CA GLY A 21 23.35 -3.84 2.08
C GLY A 21 22.00 -3.99 2.79
N ALA A 22 22.05 -4.29 4.10
CA ALA A 22 20.88 -4.51 4.95
C ALA A 22 19.92 -3.30 5.03
N GLY A 23 20.44 -2.08 4.87
CA GLY A 23 19.64 -0.84 4.96
C GLY A 23 18.87 -0.49 3.69
N LYS A 24 19.27 -0.99 2.52
CA LYS A 24 18.63 -0.61 1.24
C LYS A 24 17.27 -1.25 1.01
N LEU A 25 17.07 -2.48 1.49
CA LEU A 25 15.79 -3.18 1.42
C LEU A 25 14.65 -2.42 2.14
N PRO A 26 14.78 -2.00 3.41
CA PRO A 26 13.73 -1.23 4.09
C PRO A 26 13.55 0.18 3.52
N GLU A 27 14.61 0.83 3.02
CA GLU A 27 14.53 2.13 2.34
C GLU A 27 13.64 2.04 1.09
N ILE A 28 13.91 1.06 0.22
CA ILE A 28 13.15 0.79 -1.00
C ILE A 28 11.72 0.33 -0.66
N GLY A 29 11.56 -0.59 0.29
CA GLY A 29 10.26 -1.07 0.75
C GLY A 29 9.38 0.04 1.32
N GLY A 30 9.97 0.98 2.07
CA GLY A 30 9.26 2.15 2.59
C GLY A 30 8.78 3.10 1.48
N ALA A 31 9.60 3.35 0.46
CA ALA A 31 9.22 4.17 -0.70
C ALA A 31 8.13 3.50 -1.54
N LEU A 32 8.29 2.21 -1.86
CA LEU A 32 7.31 1.42 -2.59
C LEU A 32 5.99 1.29 -1.82
N GLY A 33 6.04 1.07 -0.50
CA GLY A 33 4.86 0.95 0.35
C GLY A 33 4.04 2.24 0.41
N LYS A 34 4.70 3.41 0.47
CA LYS A 34 4.03 4.71 0.37
C LYS A 34 3.37 4.87 -1.01
N GLY A 35 4.08 4.54 -2.09
CA GLY A 35 3.54 4.59 -3.44
C GLY A 35 2.32 3.69 -3.62
N LEU A 36 2.40 2.44 -3.17
CA LEU A 36 1.30 1.47 -3.23
C LEU A 36 0.11 1.91 -2.37
N ARG A 37 0.35 2.52 -1.21
CA ARG A 37 -0.72 3.06 -0.34
C ARG A 37 -1.44 4.23 -1.00
N SER A 38 -0.70 5.15 -1.61
CA SER A 38 -1.30 6.28 -2.36
C SER A 38 -2.05 5.79 -3.60
N PHE A 39 -1.49 4.83 -4.34
CA PHE A 39 -2.15 4.19 -5.47
C PHE A 39 -3.45 3.50 -5.04
N LYS A 40 -3.42 2.72 -3.94
CA LYS A 40 -4.60 2.09 -3.38
C LYS A 40 -5.67 3.11 -2.97
N LYS A 41 -5.28 4.22 -2.32
CA LYS A 41 -6.22 5.27 -1.92
C LYS A 41 -6.90 5.92 -3.13
N ALA A 42 -6.12 6.27 -4.16
CA ALA A 42 -6.66 6.84 -5.40
C ALA A 42 -7.54 5.84 -6.17
N ALA A 43 -7.17 4.56 -6.18
CA ALA A 43 -7.99 3.51 -6.80
C ALA A 43 -9.32 3.32 -6.05
N GLN A 44 -9.34 3.43 -4.72
CA GLN A 44 -10.58 3.36 -3.93
C GLN A 44 -11.43 4.63 -4.04
N GLU A 45 -10.83 5.83 -4.04
CA GLU A 45 -11.56 7.10 -4.27
C GLU A 45 -12.18 7.18 -5.66
N SER A 46 -11.64 6.46 -6.65
CA SER A 46 -12.25 6.39 -7.99
C SER A 46 -13.55 5.59 -8.02
N ASP A 47 -13.75 4.66 -7.06
CA ASP A 47 -15.01 3.95 -6.87
C ASP A 47 -15.99 4.74 -5.97
N GLU A 48 -15.49 5.68 -5.17
CA GLU A 48 -16.26 6.62 -4.35
C GLU A 48 -16.39 7.99 -5.06
N ILE A 49 -17.02 8.03 -6.24
CA ILE A 49 -17.74 9.26 -6.63
C ILE A 49 -18.99 9.29 -5.74
N ASP A 50 -18.84 9.88 -4.56
CA ASP A 50 -19.93 10.12 -3.62
C ASP A 50 -20.92 11.13 -4.24
N ILE A 51 -21.87 10.61 -5.02
CA ILE A 51 -23.12 11.28 -5.37
C ILE A 51 -24.12 11.18 -4.20
N THR A 52 -23.67 11.45 -2.98
CA THR A 52 -24.60 11.74 -1.88
C THR A 52 -24.74 13.26 -1.82
N PRO A 53 -25.86 13.84 -2.31
CA PRO A 53 -26.11 15.25 -2.07
C PRO A 53 -26.19 15.45 -0.55
N GLU A 54 -25.40 16.40 -0.02
CA GLU A 54 -25.56 16.89 1.35
C GLU A 54 -27.05 17.24 1.55
N PRO A 55 -27.75 16.63 2.52
CA PRO A 55 -29.10 17.04 2.84
C PRO A 55 -29.05 18.41 3.53
N GLU A 56 -29.16 19.48 2.74
CA GLU A 56 -29.77 20.72 3.22
C GLU A 56 -31.22 20.41 3.58
N GLU A 57 -31.51 20.20 4.85
CA GLU A 57 -32.71 20.67 5.57
C GLU A 57 -32.88 19.90 6.87
N LYS A 58 -32.67 20.59 8.01
CA LYS A 58 -33.70 20.67 9.05
C LYS A 58 -33.32 21.75 10.07
N LYS A 59 -33.87 22.95 9.88
CA LYS A 59 -34.21 23.85 11.00
C LYS A 59 -35.64 24.33 10.81
N GLU A 60 -36.57 23.39 10.92
CA GLU A 60 -37.88 23.70 11.46
C GLU A 60 -37.74 23.69 12.98
N ASP A 61 -37.66 24.88 13.58
CA ASP A 61 -37.82 25.06 15.02
C ASP A 61 -39.33 25.14 15.34
N PRO A 62 -39.87 24.22 16.15
CA PRO A 62 -41.22 24.32 16.66
C PRO A 62 -41.20 25.11 17.97
N LYS A 63 -41.84 26.30 18.02
CA LYS A 63 -42.59 26.82 19.18
C LYS A 63 -43.21 28.19 18.91
#